data_AF-A0A6A6EKL0-F1
#
_entry.id   AF-A0A6A6EKL0-F1
#
_cell.length_a   1.000
_cell.length_b   1.000
_cell.length_c   1.000
_cell.angle_alpha   90.00
_cell.angle_beta   90.00
_cell.angle_gamma   90.00
#
_symmetry.space_group_name_H-M   'P 1'
#
loop_
_entity.id
_entity.type
_entity.pdbx_description
1 polymer ?
#
loop_
_entity_poly.entity_id
_entity_poly.type
_entity_poly.pdbx_seq_one_letter_code
_entity_poly.pdbx_strand_id
1 'polypeptide(L)'
;MDCEQGIIDDFHATLPFCDVVRLRKLLALPPSNHNVVPTCLPAGHIGIGPAAATRVTSRFKSIRFGLMVGVGGGVPSAESDIRLGDVVISQPYKQHGGGHMIRTGSLNAPHIVLLNGVSKLRANHYRGRSNLATHLSTFDRLPRFSRDTEGVTIHYGIITSGNQVMKDQVTRNRLNAELDGVLCFQMKAAGLMNDFPCLVIRGICDYADSHKNKAWQPYVAATTAACAKEILSIIPTTGVAQDGDSQRDS
;
A
#
# COMPACT_ATOMS: atom_id res chain seq x y z
N MET A 1 14.36 2.58 -2.67
CA MET A 1 15.35 3.67 -2.72
C MET A 1 14.97 4.78 -3.69
N ASP A 2 14.70 4.54 -4.99
CA ASP A 2 14.34 5.69 -5.87
C ASP A 2 12.84 5.88 -6.15
N CYS A 3 11.99 4.85 -6.00
CA CYS A 3 10.53 5.03 -6.16
C CYS A 3 9.91 5.89 -5.05
N GLU A 4 10.57 5.94 -3.87
CA GLU A 4 10.19 6.83 -2.76
C GLU A 4 10.32 8.30 -3.16
N GLN A 5 11.22 8.64 -4.09
CA GLN A 5 11.45 10.02 -4.50
C GLN A 5 10.30 10.56 -5.36
N GLY A 6 9.63 9.74 -6.18
CA GLY A 6 8.47 10.21 -6.97
C GLY A 6 7.15 10.26 -6.17
N ILE A 7 7.14 9.81 -4.92
CA ILE A 7 6.04 10.14 -4.00
C ILE A 7 6.19 11.59 -3.50
N ILE A 8 7.40 12.16 -3.47
CA ILE A 8 7.74 13.24 -2.56
C ILE A 8 8.32 14.48 -3.27
N ASP A 9 7.77 15.66 -2.98
CA ASP A 9 8.04 16.87 -3.76
C ASP A 9 9.07 17.85 -3.13
N ASP A 10 9.13 18.03 -1.79
CA ASP A 10 10.01 19.03 -1.12
C ASP A 10 10.67 18.52 0.18
N PHE A 11 11.89 18.98 0.53
CA PHE A 11 12.72 18.53 1.68
C PHE A 11 12.84 19.52 2.86
N HIS A 12 12.62 19.07 4.11
CA HIS A 12 12.92 19.83 5.34
C HIS A 12 14.19 19.32 6.07
N ALA A 13 14.84 20.19 6.87
CA ALA A 13 16.12 19.92 7.53
C ALA A 13 16.15 18.67 8.44
N THR A 14 17.28 17.95 8.38
CA THR A 14 17.63 16.74 9.12
C THR A 14 17.56 16.95 10.65
N LEU A 15 16.96 16.03 11.40
CA LEU A 15 17.06 16.06 12.88
C LEU A 15 18.39 15.44 13.33
N PRO A 16 19.05 15.95 14.39
CA PRO A 16 20.48 15.71 14.60
C PRO A 16 20.87 14.35 15.21
N PHE A 17 19.98 13.34 15.26
CA PHE A 17 20.24 12.12 16.04
C PHE A 17 19.62 10.87 15.39
N CYS A 18 20.34 10.12 14.54
CA CYS A 18 20.02 8.71 14.22
C CYS A 18 21.07 7.99 13.34
N ASP A 19 21.81 7.03 13.91
CA ASP A 19 22.82 6.22 13.19
C ASP A 19 22.38 4.80 12.78
N VAL A 20 21.19 4.29 13.12
CA VAL A 20 20.82 2.89 12.79
C VAL A 20 19.49 2.74 12.04
N VAL A 21 18.75 3.83 11.89
CA VAL A 21 17.68 3.91 10.89
C VAL A 21 17.85 5.26 10.24
N ARG A 22 18.16 5.30 8.94
CA ARG A 22 17.98 6.51 8.14
C ARG A 22 16.48 6.82 8.11
N LEU A 23 15.98 7.40 9.20
CA LEU A 23 14.72 8.14 9.24
C LEU A 23 14.96 9.37 8.39
N ARG A 24 14.84 9.22 7.06
CA ARG A 24 14.66 10.37 6.19
C ARG A 24 13.33 11.00 6.59
N LYS A 25 13.44 12.15 7.24
CA LYS A 25 12.38 12.86 7.93
C LYS A 25 11.43 13.52 6.93
N LEU A 26 10.14 13.24 7.13
CA LEU A 26 8.94 14.10 7.04
C LEU A 26 8.74 14.95 5.77
N LEU A 27 7.78 14.58 4.92
CA LEU A 27 7.52 15.30 3.65
C LEU A 27 5.99 15.30 3.39
N ALA A 28 5.39 16.48 3.21
CA ALA A 28 3.97 16.69 2.90
C ALA A 28 3.79 17.05 1.41
N LEU A 29 2.64 16.73 0.81
CA LEU A 29 2.42 16.84 -0.64
C LEU A 29 1.51 18.02 -0.99
N PRO A 30 1.78 18.87 -1.98
CA PRO A 30 0.73 19.68 -2.59
C PRO A 30 -0.11 18.82 -3.57
N PRO A 31 -1.45 18.83 -3.52
CA PRO A 31 -2.34 19.56 -2.61
C PRO A 31 -2.81 18.71 -1.42
N SER A 32 -2.15 17.59 -1.12
CA SER A 32 -2.42 16.80 0.08
C SER A 32 -1.68 17.38 1.29
N ASN A 33 -2.31 18.32 2.01
CA ASN A 33 -1.84 18.93 3.28
C ASN A 33 -1.54 17.93 4.43
N HIS A 34 -1.30 16.64 4.15
CA HIS A 34 -0.92 15.59 5.09
C HIS A 34 0.58 15.61 5.35
N ASN A 35 0.95 15.53 6.62
CA ASN A 35 2.32 15.22 7.03
C ASN A 35 2.58 13.72 6.88
N VAL A 36 3.50 13.31 6.00
CA VAL A 36 3.83 11.89 5.77
C VAL A 36 5.18 11.54 6.40
N VAL A 37 5.22 10.41 7.10
CA VAL A 37 6.46 9.81 7.63
C VAL A 37 6.75 8.53 6.83
N PRO A 38 7.69 8.55 5.87
CA PRO A 38 8.06 7.36 5.14
C PRO A 38 8.84 6.41 6.05
N THR A 39 8.51 5.12 6.00
CA THR A 39 9.25 4.08 6.71
C THR A 39 9.78 3.07 5.69
N CYS A 40 11.09 2.93 5.65
CA CYS A 40 11.76 1.96 4.80
C CYS A 40 12.32 0.85 5.68
N LEU A 41 11.98 -0.40 5.34
CA LEU A 41 12.57 -1.55 5.98
C LEU A 41 13.99 -1.73 5.43
N PRO A 42 15.04 -1.87 6.28
CA PRO A 42 16.38 -2.17 5.82
C PRO A 42 16.40 -3.34 4.83
N ALA A 43 17.24 -3.21 3.80
CA ALA A 43 17.42 -4.24 2.79
C ALA A 43 17.80 -5.58 3.44
N GLY A 44 17.30 -6.69 2.88
CA GLY A 44 17.59 -8.05 3.37
C GLY A 44 16.82 -8.48 4.62
N HIS A 45 16.08 -7.59 5.29
CA HIS A 45 15.29 -7.94 6.48
C HIS A 45 13.81 -8.15 6.11
N ILE A 46 13.36 -9.40 6.16
CA ILE A 46 11.96 -9.80 5.95
C ILE A 46 11.26 -9.81 7.31
N GLY A 47 10.03 -9.29 7.40
CA GLY A 47 9.19 -9.40 8.61
C GLY A 47 9.32 -8.27 9.65
N ILE A 48 10.11 -7.22 9.40
CA ILE A 48 10.27 -6.07 10.32
C ILE A 48 9.24 -4.94 10.11
N GLY A 49 8.26 -5.12 9.22
CA GLY A 49 7.12 -4.21 9.02
C GLY A 49 6.45 -3.78 10.33
N PRO A 50 6.06 -4.72 11.21
CA PRO A 50 5.43 -4.42 12.51
C PRO A 50 6.30 -3.52 13.38
N ALA A 51 7.57 -3.89 13.56
CA ALA A 51 8.51 -3.14 14.40
C ALA A 51 8.73 -1.71 13.89
N ALA A 52 8.77 -1.51 12.57
CA ALA A 52 8.89 -0.18 11.99
C ALA A 52 7.65 0.68 12.28
N ALA A 53 6.44 0.13 12.14
CA ALA A 53 5.24 0.88 12.45
C ALA A 53 5.10 1.16 13.95
N THR A 54 5.33 0.19 14.83
CA THR A 54 5.33 0.42 16.29
C THR A 54 6.33 1.51 16.68
N ARG A 55 7.51 1.54 16.07
CA ARG A 55 8.51 2.58 16.33
C ARG A 55 8.06 3.96 15.84
N VAL A 56 7.34 4.01 14.72
CA VAL A 56 6.84 5.27 14.14
C VAL A 56 5.60 5.78 14.86
N THR A 57 4.64 4.92 15.19
CA THR A 57 3.45 5.29 15.99
C THR A 57 3.79 5.60 17.44
N SER A 58 4.82 4.96 18.02
CA SER A 58 5.30 5.33 19.35
C SER A 58 5.97 6.72 19.35
N ARG A 59 6.69 7.07 18.27
CA ARG A 59 7.44 8.32 18.16
C ARG A 59 6.63 9.53 17.67
N PHE A 60 5.58 9.29 16.87
CA PHE A 60 4.74 10.32 16.27
C PHE A 60 3.28 10.08 16.66
N LYS A 61 2.84 10.75 17.73
CA LYS A 61 1.49 10.58 18.30
C LYS A 61 0.37 11.13 17.42
N SER A 62 0.70 11.96 16.43
CA SER A 62 -0.27 12.54 15.48
C SER A 62 -0.53 11.65 14.26
N ILE A 63 0.01 10.44 14.21
CA ILE A 63 -0.26 9.50 13.12
C ILE A 63 -1.69 8.96 13.23
N ARG A 64 -2.46 9.05 12.14
CA ARG A 64 -3.89 8.74 12.12
C ARG A 64 -4.24 7.48 11.33
N PHE A 65 -3.45 7.15 10.32
CA PHE A 65 -3.65 5.98 9.46
C PHE A 65 -2.36 5.65 8.71
N GLY A 66 -2.28 4.42 8.17
CA GLY A 66 -1.14 3.96 7.39
C GLY A 66 -1.50 3.64 5.94
N LEU A 67 -0.53 3.82 5.04
CA LEU A 67 -0.55 3.22 3.71
C LEU A 67 0.61 2.23 3.62
N MET A 68 0.31 0.98 3.28
CA MET A 68 1.32 -0.04 3.07
C MET A 68 1.51 -0.28 1.57
N VAL A 69 2.47 0.45 1.00
CA VAL A 69 2.76 0.45 -0.44
C VAL A 69 3.87 -0.54 -0.76
N GLY A 70 3.77 -1.24 -1.89
CA GLY A 70 4.82 -2.17 -2.33
C GLY A 70 4.39 -3.04 -3.48
N VAL A 71 5.16 -4.10 -3.73
CA VAL A 71 4.92 -5.04 -4.82
C VAL A 71 4.34 -6.35 -4.29
N GLY A 72 3.59 -7.05 -5.13
CA GLY A 72 3.00 -8.35 -4.84
C GLY A 72 2.89 -9.21 -6.10
N GLY A 73 2.54 -10.47 -5.89
CA GLY A 73 2.19 -11.40 -6.96
C GLY A 73 0.69 -11.39 -7.19
N GLY A 74 0.24 -11.28 -8.44
CA GLY A 74 -1.17 -11.27 -8.83
C GLY A 74 -1.73 -12.68 -8.94
N VAL A 75 -3.05 -12.79 -8.85
CA VAL A 75 -3.79 -14.05 -9.00
C VAL A 75 -4.85 -13.85 -10.09
N PRO A 76 -4.51 -14.11 -11.36
CA PRO A 76 -5.48 -14.02 -12.44
C PRO A 76 -6.57 -15.08 -12.25
N SER A 77 -7.84 -14.72 -12.51
CA SER A 77 -8.97 -15.64 -12.51
C SER A 77 -9.96 -15.25 -13.61
N ALA A 78 -11.01 -16.06 -13.81
CA ALA A 78 -12.07 -15.75 -14.77
C ALA A 78 -12.85 -14.47 -14.39
N GLU A 79 -12.90 -14.17 -13.10
CA GLU A 79 -13.59 -13.03 -12.51
C GLU A 79 -12.69 -11.78 -12.40
N SER A 80 -11.38 -11.93 -12.53
CA SER A 80 -10.41 -10.85 -12.35
C SER A 80 -9.19 -11.05 -13.25
N ASP A 81 -9.16 -10.31 -14.35
CA ASP A 81 -8.03 -10.26 -15.29
C ASP A 81 -6.90 -9.39 -14.71
N ILE A 82 -6.13 -9.97 -13.78
CA ILE A 82 -4.99 -9.31 -13.15
C ILE A 82 -3.75 -9.46 -14.03
N ARG A 83 -3.14 -8.34 -14.41
CA ARG A 83 -1.96 -8.29 -15.28
C ARG A 83 -0.75 -7.68 -14.58
N LEU A 84 0.44 -7.95 -15.11
CA LEU A 84 1.66 -7.25 -14.69
C LEU A 84 1.49 -5.74 -14.93
N GLY A 85 1.85 -4.93 -13.92
CA GLY A 85 1.65 -3.48 -13.98
C GLY A 85 0.43 -2.98 -13.23
N ASP A 86 -0.57 -3.84 -13.05
CA ASP A 86 -1.80 -3.52 -12.33
C ASP A 86 -1.52 -3.21 -10.85
N VAL A 87 -2.47 -2.52 -10.23
CA VAL A 87 -2.47 -2.22 -8.80
C VAL A 87 -3.65 -2.90 -8.13
N VAL A 88 -3.43 -3.55 -7.01
CA VAL A 88 -4.46 -4.10 -6.13
C VAL A 88 -4.49 -3.30 -4.83
N ILE A 89 -5.66 -2.80 -4.47
CA ILE A 89 -5.92 -2.11 -3.20
C ILE A 89 -6.75 -3.04 -2.30
N SER A 90 -6.32 -3.21 -1.06
CA SER A 90 -7.09 -3.97 -0.07
C SER A 90 -8.46 -3.35 0.17
N GLN A 91 -9.53 -4.13 0.04
CA GLN A 91 -10.88 -3.69 0.39
C GLN A 91 -11.56 -4.74 1.27
N PRO A 92 -12.20 -4.33 2.39
CA PRO A 92 -13.00 -5.25 3.19
C PRO A 92 -14.02 -6.01 2.34
N TYR A 93 -14.05 -7.33 2.48
CA TYR A 93 -14.91 -8.23 1.73
C TYR A 93 -15.47 -9.31 2.66
N LYS A 94 -16.80 -9.36 2.79
CA LYS A 94 -17.51 -10.20 3.77
C LYS A 94 -16.92 -10.04 5.18
N GLN A 95 -16.53 -11.13 5.84
CA GLN A 95 -15.92 -11.14 7.18
C GLN A 95 -14.41 -10.82 7.18
N HIS A 96 -13.83 -10.43 6.04
CA HIS A 96 -12.41 -10.12 5.92
C HIS A 96 -12.21 -8.60 5.83
N GLY A 97 -11.39 -8.02 6.71
CA GLY A 97 -11.09 -6.57 6.72
C GLY A 97 -10.18 -6.07 5.58
N GLY A 98 -10.11 -6.78 4.45
CA GLY A 98 -9.39 -6.37 3.25
C GLY A 98 -8.05 -7.05 3.01
N GLY A 99 -7.69 -7.99 3.88
CA GLY A 99 -6.58 -8.90 3.67
C GLY A 99 -6.62 -10.06 4.63
N HIS A 100 -5.85 -11.10 4.31
CA HIS A 100 -5.85 -12.36 5.05
C HIS A 100 -4.43 -12.85 5.28
N MET A 101 -4.11 -13.40 6.44
CA MET A 101 -2.78 -13.93 6.75
C MET A 101 -2.83 -15.46 6.89
N ILE A 102 -1.98 -16.20 6.16
CA ILE A 102 -1.97 -17.68 6.03
C ILE A 102 -1.57 -18.41 7.34
N ARG A 103 -1.71 -17.77 8.52
CA ARG A 103 -1.51 -18.45 9.80
C ARG A 103 -2.49 -18.06 10.92
N THR A 104 -3.14 -16.89 10.92
CA THR A 104 -3.66 -16.34 12.21
C THR A 104 -4.70 -15.19 12.12
N GLY A 105 -5.49 -15.02 11.04
CA GLY A 105 -6.69 -14.14 11.05
C GLY A 105 -6.81 -13.08 9.94
N SER A 106 -7.89 -12.27 10.04
CA SER A 106 -8.25 -11.18 9.11
C SER A 106 -7.65 -9.83 9.54
N LEU A 107 -7.41 -8.93 8.58
CA LEU A 107 -6.98 -7.55 8.87
C LEU A 107 -8.07 -6.77 9.64
N ASN A 108 -7.65 -5.78 10.44
CA ASN A 108 -8.55 -4.70 10.83
C ASN A 108 -8.95 -3.91 9.57
N ALA A 109 -10.24 -3.58 9.44
CA ALA A 109 -10.70 -2.75 8.34
C ALA A 109 -9.94 -1.41 8.36
N PRO A 110 -9.48 -0.90 7.19
CA PRO A 110 -8.92 0.43 7.10
C PRO A 110 -9.88 1.47 7.70
N HIS A 111 -9.33 2.51 8.34
CA HIS A 111 -10.13 3.60 8.88
C HIS A 111 -11.11 4.14 7.82
N ILE A 112 -12.32 4.54 8.21
CA ILE A 112 -13.39 4.95 7.26
C ILE A 112 -12.93 6.05 6.28
N VAL A 113 -12.04 6.93 6.73
CA VAL A 113 -11.40 7.97 5.89
C VAL A 113 -10.64 7.38 4.71
N LEU A 114 -9.92 6.26 4.90
CA LEU A 114 -9.24 5.55 3.83
C LEU A 114 -10.23 4.89 2.87
N LEU A 115 -11.31 4.29 3.39
CA LEU A 115 -12.36 3.67 2.57
C LEU A 115 -13.12 4.72 1.72
N ASN A 116 -13.39 5.89 2.28
CA ASN A 116 -13.95 7.02 1.55
C ASN A 116 -12.99 7.52 0.47
N GLY A 117 -11.69 7.58 0.78
CA GLY A 117 -10.64 7.88 -0.19
C GLY A 117 -10.61 6.89 -1.35
N VAL A 118 -10.67 5.58 -1.06
CA VAL A 118 -10.74 4.49 -2.04
C VAL A 118 -11.99 4.58 -2.91
N SER A 119 -13.15 4.89 -2.31
CA SER A 119 -14.43 5.03 -3.02
C SER A 119 -14.39 6.20 -4.00
N LYS A 120 -13.81 7.33 -3.58
CA LYS A 120 -13.64 8.51 -4.44
C LYS A 120 -12.55 8.30 -5.51
N LEU A 121 -11.49 7.55 -5.21
CA LEU A 121 -10.49 7.13 -6.21
C LEU A 121 -11.17 6.32 -7.32
N ARG A 122 -11.97 5.30 -6.95
CA ARG A 122 -12.70 4.47 -7.90
C ARG A 122 -13.65 5.31 -8.77
N ALA A 123 -14.41 6.22 -8.14
CA ALA A 123 -15.33 7.10 -8.86
C ALA A 123 -14.58 8.04 -9.83
N ASN A 124 -13.42 8.56 -9.44
CA ASN A 124 -12.60 9.41 -10.31
C ASN A 124 -12.07 8.63 -11.50
N HIS A 125 -11.58 7.40 -11.29
CA HIS A 125 -11.09 6.54 -12.36
C HIS A 125 -12.20 6.22 -13.37
N TYR A 126 -13.38 5.82 -12.90
CA TYR A 126 -14.54 5.54 -13.75
C TYR A 126 -15.01 6.77 -14.57
N ARG A 127 -14.84 7.97 -14.01
CA ARG A 127 -15.26 9.24 -14.65
C ARG A 127 -14.18 9.88 -15.52
N GLY A 128 -13.02 9.24 -15.70
CA GLY A 128 -11.89 9.83 -16.41
C GLY A 128 -11.31 11.07 -15.72
N ARG A 129 -11.45 11.17 -14.39
CA ARG A 129 -10.96 12.28 -13.54
C ARG A 129 -9.79 11.85 -12.65
N SER A 130 -9.14 10.75 -12.97
CA SER A 130 -7.98 10.27 -12.23
C SER A 130 -6.74 11.09 -12.56
N ASN A 131 -5.96 11.43 -11.54
CA ASN A 131 -4.65 12.07 -11.69
C ASN A 131 -3.50 11.06 -11.68
N LEU A 132 -3.79 9.76 -11.77
CA LEU A 132 -2.79 8.71 -11.69
C LEU A 132 -1.69 8.86 -12.74
N ALA A 133 -2.07 9.16 -13.98
CA ALA A 133 -1.12 9.39 -15.07
C ALA A 133 -0.21 10.59 -14.78
N THR A 134 -0.75 11.67 -14.24
CA THR A 134 0.02 12.86 -13.81
C THR A 134 0.98 12.53 -12.67
N HIS A 135 0.59 11.68 -11.72
CA HIS A 135 1.49 11.24 -10.67
C HIS A 135 2.56 10.29 -11.21
N LEU A 136 2.22 9.42 -12.16
CA LEU A 136 3.15 8.48 -12.75
C LEU A 136 4.19 9.18 -13.65
N SER A 137 3.82 10.27 -14.32
CA SER A 137 4.74 11.02 -15.20
C SER A 137 5.92 11.65 -14.46
N THR A 138 5.84 11.80 -13.13
CA THR A 138 6.97 12.21 -12.29
C THR A 138 8.15 11.23 -12.38
N PHE A 139 7.88 9.98 -12.78
CA PHE A 139 8.88 8.93 -12.95
C PHE A 139 9.42 8.83 -14.39
N ASP A 140 8.88 9.57 -15.36
CA ASP A 140 9.23 9.44 -16.80
C ASP A 140 10.71 9.72 -17.10
N ARG A 141 11.36 10.50 -16.24
CA ARG A 141 12.80 10.81 -16.35
C ARG A 141 13.70 9.61 -16.02
N LEU A 142 13.13 8.51 -15.52
CA LEU A 142 13.84 7.33 -15.05
C LEU A 142 13.34 6.12 -15.84
N PRO A 143 14.01 5.71 -16.94
CA PRO A 143 13.51 4.68 -17.87
C PRO A 143 13.12 3.35 -17.22
N ARG A 144 13.78 2.98 -16.12
CA ARG A 144 13.44 1.78 -15.35
C ARG A 144 12.05 1.80 -14.70
N PHE A 145 11.50 2.98 -14.45
CA PHE A 145 10.18 3.20 -13.85
C PHE A 145 9.07 3.44 -14.87
N SER A 146 9.40 3.48 -16.16
CA SER A 146 8.45 3.66 -17.26
C SER A 146 8.31 2.37 -18.06
N ARG A 147 7.12 2.13 -18.59
CA ARG A 147 6.81 1.05 -19.53
C ARG A 147 5.75 1.53 -20.51
N ASP A 148 5.82 1.00 -21.73
CA ASP A 148 4.77 1.22 -22.74
C ASP A 148 3.59 0.29 -22.42
N THR A 149 2.61 0.81 -21.68
CA THR A 149 1.42 0.08 -21.24
C THR A 149 0.19 0.96 -21.40
N GLU A 150 -0.96 0.37 -21.71
CA GLU A 150 -2.26 1.05 -21.91
C GLU A 150 -2.89 1.56 -20.58
N GLY A 151 -2.12 2.32 -19.79
CA GLY A 151 -2.53 2.81 -18.48
C GLY A 151 -2.38 1.77 -17.36
N VAL A 152 -2.87 2.15 -16.18
CA VAL A 152 -2.81 1.33 -14.96
C VAL A 152 -4.22 0.95 -14.54
N THR A 153 -4.50 -0.35 -14.49
CA THR A 153 -5.76 -0.87 -13.95
C THR A 153 -5.67 -1.02 -12.43
N ILE A 154 -6.71 -0.56 -11.73
CA ILE A 154 -6.81 -0.71 -10.27
C ILE A 154 -7.90 -1.72 -9.93
N HIS A 155 -7.49 -2.80 -9.26
CA HIS A 155 -8.36 -3.81 -8.69
C HIS A 155 -8.55 -3.59 -7.18
N TYR A 156 -9.69 -4.01 -6.65
CA TYR A 156 -10.01 -3.85 -5.24
C TYR A 156 -10.49 -5.18 -4.67
N GLY A 157 -9.83 -5.68 -3.63
CA GLY A 157 -10.22 -6.97 -3.06
C GLY A 157 -9.23 -7.52 -2.04
N ILE A 158 -9.19 -8.84 -1.91
CA ILE A 158 -8.43 -9.53 -0.87
C ILE A 158 -6.94 -9.59 -1.24
N ILE A 159 -6.11 -9.05 -0.36
CA ILE A 159 -4.65 -9.20 -0.41
C ILE A 159 -4.21 -10.16 0.70
N THR A 160 -3.62 -11.29 0.31
CA THR A 160 -3.18 -12.32 1.23
C THR A 160 -1.69 -12.19 1.58
N SER A 161 -1.36 -12.41 2.84
CA SER A 161 0.00 -12.38 3.38
C SER A 161 0.51 -13.77 3.73
N GLY A 162 1.71 -14.09 3.25
CA GLY A 162 2.50 -15.25 3.69
C GLY A 162 3.77 -14.84 4.42
N ASN A 163 4.37 -15.78 5.17
CA ASN A 163 5.71 -15.65 5.75
C ASN A 163 6.82 -16.00 4.74
N GLN A 164 6.47 -16.57 3.59
CA GLN A 164 7.36 -16.90 2.49
C GLN A 164 6.79 -16.36 1.18
N VAL A 165 7.68 -16.23 0.18
CA VAL A 165 7.26 -15.86 -1.18
C VAL A 165 6.36 -16.98 -1.69
N MET A 166 5.13 -16.64 -2.11
CA MET A 166 4.32 -17.61 -2.84
C MET A 166 4.99 -17.88 -4.20
N LYS A 167 5.33 -19.15 -4.43
CA LYS A 167 6.03 -19.64 -5.62
C LYS A 167 5.40 -20.89 -6.22
N ASP A 168 4.27 -21.33 -5.67
CA ASP A 168 3.61 -22.55 -6.09
C ASP A 168 2.18 -22.24 -6.53
N GLN A 169 1.91 -22.45 -7.82
CA GLN A 169 0.61 -22.16 -8.42
C GLN A 169 -0.51 -23.00 -7.81
N VAL A 170 -0.21 -24.23 -7.38
CA VAL A 170 -1.22 -25.15 -6.82
C VAL A 170 -1.67 -24.62 -5.45
N THR A 171 -0.72 -24.29 -4.59
CA THR A 171 -0.99 -23.66 -3.29
C THR A 171 -1.67 -22.29 -3.45
N ARG A 172 -1.22 -21.47 -4.41
CA ARG A 172 -1.86 -20.19 -4.75
C ARG A 172 -3.33 -20.37 -5.12
N ASN A 173 -3.64 -21.28 -6.04
CA ASN A 173 -5.01 -21.53 -6.49
C ASN A 173 -5.89 -22.11 -5.38
N ARG A 174 -5.34 -23.02 -4.56
CA ARG A 174 -6.04 -23.55 -3.38
C ARG A 174 -6.43 -22.43 -2.42
N LEU A 175 -5.48 -21.56 -2.06
CA LEU A 175 -5.74 -20.42 -1.17
C LEU A 175 -6.67 -19.38 -1.80
N ASN A 176 -6.62 -19.20 -3.12
CA ASN A 176 -7.58 -18.35 -3.83
C ASN A 176 -9.02 -18.85 -3.62
N ALA A 177 -9.23 -20.16 -3.75
CA ALA A 177 -10.54 -20.79 -3.54
C ALA A 177 -10.97 -20.79 -2.06
N GLU A 178 -10.05 -21.09 -1.13
CA GLU A 178 -10.34 -21.14 0.31
C GLU A 178 -10.67 -19.76 0.91
N LEU A 179 -10.20 -18.67 0.29
CA LEU A 179 -10.30 -17.31 0.81
C LEU A 179 -11.21 -16.41 -0.04
N ASP A 180 -12.16 -16.99 -0.78
CA ASP A 180 -13.18 -16.26 -1.54
C ASP A 180 -12.62 -15.23 -2.57
N GLY A 181 -11.55 -15.58 -3.29
CA GLY A 181 -11.03 -14.72 -4.36
C GLY A 181 -9.91 -13.78 -3.92
N VAL A 182 -8.74 -14.35 -3.63
CA VAL A 182 -7.49 -13.60 -3.42
C VAL A 182 -7.05 -12.99 -4.74
N LEU A 183 -6.78 -11.69 -4.73
CA LEU A 183 -6.27 -10.97 -5.91
C LEU A 183 -4.75 -10.84 -5.89
N CYS A 184 -4.14 -10.80 -4.70
CA CYS A 184 -2.70 -10.60 -4.59
C CYS A 184 -2.08 -11.32 -3.38
N PHE A 185 -0.93 -11.95 -3.60
CA PHE A 185 -0.04 -12.43 -2.54
C PHE A 185 1.10 -11.45 -2.29
N GLN A 186 1.37 -11.16 -1.02
CA GLN A 186 2.51 -10.36 -0.61
C GLN A 186 3.16 -10.91 0.67
N MET A 187 4.35 -10.43 1.00
CA MET A 187 5.20 -11.00 2.07
C MET A 187 5.48 -10.07 3.25
N LYS A 188 4.71 -8.99 3.41
CA LYS A 188 5.13 -7.86 4.24
C LYS A 188 4.06 -7.36 5.21
N ALA A 189 2.79 -7.72 5.02
CA ALA A 189 1.71 -7.33 5.93
C ALA A 189 1.61 -8.20 7.19
N ALA A 190 2.17 -9.43 7.16
CA ALA A 190 2.07 -10.38 8.25
C ALA A 190 2.65 -9.77 9.56
N GLY A 191 1.79 -9.64 10.57
CA GLY A 191 2.12 -9.15 11.90
C GLY A 191 2.02 -7.63 12.12
N LEU A 192 1.87 -6.81 11.08
CA LEU A 192 1.91 -5.34 11.21
C LEU A 192 0.53 -4.77 11.58
N MET A 193 -0.53 -5.47 11.21
CA MET A 193 -1.81 -4.83 10.94
C MET A 193 -2.89 -5.07 12.01
N ASN A 194 -2.56 -5.80 13.08
CA ASN A 194 -3.48 -6.00 14.19
C ASN A 194 -3.57 -4.77 15.10
N ASP A 195 -2.56 -3.88 15.06
CA ASP A 195 -2.44 -2.75 16.00
C ASP A 195 -2.58 -1.36 15.34
N PHE A 196 -2.67 -1.28 14.00
CA PHE A 196 -2.71 0.00 13.30
C PHE A 196 -3.52 -0.04 12.00
N PRO A 197 -4.59 0.77 11.86
CA PRO A 197 -5.39 0.84 10.64
C PRO A 197 -4.56 1.28 9.44
N CYS A 198 -4.42 0.41 8.44
CA CYS A 198 -3.70 0.73 7.21
C CYS A 198 -4.38 0.17 5.97
N LEU A 199 -4.26 0.92 4.86
CA LEU A 199 -4.67 0.47 3.54
C LEU A 199 -3.47 -0.16 2.84
N VAL A 200 -3.62 -1.36 2.30
CA VAL A 200 -2.58 -2.07 1.58
C VAL A 200 -2.71 -1.81 0.08
N ILE A 201 -1.60 -1.42 -0.54
CA ILE A 201 -1.51 -1.14 -1.98
C ILE A 201 -0.38 -1.99 -2.54
N ARG A 202 -0.69 -2.81 -3.55
CA ARG A 202 0.24 -3.76 -4.15
C ARG A 202 0.25 -3.67 -5.66
N GLY A 203 1.44 -3.49 -6.22
CA GLY A 203 1.66 -3.48 -7.66
C GLY A 203 2.10 -4.87 -8.10
N ILE A 204 1.52 -5.35 -9.19
CA ILE A 204 1.66 -6.73 -9.63
C ILE A 204 2.93 -6.92 -10.45
N CYS A 205 3.96 -7.53 -9.84
CA CYS A 205 5.25 -7.77 -10.48
C CYS A 205 5.50 -9.22 -10.91
N ASP A 206 4.70 -10.18 -10.43
CA ASP A 206 4.70 -11.58 -10.84
C ASP A 206 3.30 -12.18 -10.62
N TYR A 207 3.10 -13.48 -10.89
CA TYR A 207 1.80 -14.15 -10.73
C TYR A 207 1.74 -15.10 -9.53
N ALA A 208 2.57 -14.86 -8.50
CA ALA A 208 2.63 -15.70 -7.31
C ALA A 208 2.82 -17.20 -7.62
N ASP A 209 3.52 -17.50 -8.71
CA ASP A 209 3.92 -18.84 -9.12
C ASP A 209 5.46 -18.96 -9.14
N SER A 210 5.95 -20.03 -9.75
CA SER A 210 7.39 -20.31 -9.83
C SER A 210 8.16 -19.28 -10.67
N HIS A 211 7.48 -18.51 -11.52
CA HIS A 211 8.09 -17.55 -12.43
C HIS A 211 8.15 -16.16 -11.80
N LYS A 212 9.32 -15.82 -11.26
CA LYS A 212 9.58 -14.48 -10.71
C LYS A 212 10.03 -13.51 -11.80
N ASN A 213 9.42 -12.33 -11.84
CA ASN A 213 9.77 -11.30 -12.78
C ASN A 213 10.25 -10.02 -12.08
N LYS A 214 11.57 -9.93 -11.89
CA LYS A 214 12.20 -8.77 -11.25
C LYS A 214 12.17 -7.51 -12.11
N ALA A 215 12.04 -7.64 -13.43
CA ALA A 215 12.05 -6.52 -14.35
C ALA A 215 10.85 -5.59 -14.16
N TRP A 216 9.72 -6.10 -13.64
CA TRP A 216 8.52 -5.31 -13.39
C TRP A 216 8.57 -4.55 -12.06
N GLN A 217 9.39 -4.98 -11.10
CA GLN A 217 9.41 -4.39 -9.76
C GLN A 217 9.64 -2.88 -9.73
N PRO A 218 10.56 -2.30 -10.54
CA PRO A 218 10.70 -0.85 -10.58
C PRO A 218 9.40 -0.17 -11.05
N TYR A 219 8.90 -0.50 -12.25
CA TYR A 219 7.66 0.06 -12.79
C TYR A 219 6.51 -0.02 -11.78
N VAL A 220 6.27 -1.18 -11.19
CA VAL A 220 5.15 -1.31 -10.25
C VAL A 220 5.37 -0.59 -8.92
N ALA A 221 6.62 -0.35 -8.54
CA ALA A 221 6.91 0.51 -7.39
C ALA A 221 6.54 1.97 -7.68
N ALA A 222 6.71 2.44 -8.93
CA ALA A 222 6.27 3.76 -9.36
C ALA A 222 4.74 3.86 -9.48
N THR A 223 4.07 2.87 -10.08
CA THR A 223 2.60 2.89 -10.21
C THR A 223 1.89 2.84 -8.85
N THR A 224 2.39 2.04 -7.91
CA THR A 224 1.84 1.98 -6.55
C THR A 224 2.12 3.23 -5.73
N ALA A 225 3.29 3.84 -5.90
CA ALA A 225 3.63 5.14 -5.35
C ALA A 225 2.68 6.24 -5.84
N ALA A 226 2.46 6.29 -7.16
CA ALA A 226 1.53 7.22 -7.79
C ALA A 226 0.08 7.02 -7.29
N CYS A 227 -0.35 5.76 -7.14
CA CYS A 227 -1.66 5.42 -6.60
C CYS A 227 -1.82 5.87 -5.13
N ALA A 228 -0.79 5.66 -4.29
CA ALA A 228 -0.78 6.14 -2.92
C ALA A 228 -0.87 7.68 -2.85
N LYS A 229 -0.15 8.37 -3.73
CA LYS A 229 -0.20 9.84 -3.86
C LYS A 229 -1.61 10.34 -4.23
N GLU A 230 -2.26 9.67 -5.18
CA GLU A 230 -3.62 10.01 -5.57
C GLU A 230 -4.62 9.85 -4.41
N ILE A 231 -4.53 8.74 -3.66
CA ILE A 231 -5.39 8.51 -2.48
C ILE A 231 -5.19 9.60 -1.43
N LEU A 232 -3.94 9.96 -1.13
CA LEU A 232 -3.65 11.03 -0.17
C LEU A 232 -4.22 12.38 -0.64
N SER A 233 -4.15 12.69 -1.94
CA SER A 233 -4.71 13.92 -2.52
C SER A 233 -6.24 14.01 -2.41
N ILE A 234 -6.91 12.85 -2.31
CA ILE A 234 -8.36 12.75 -2.19
C ILE A 234 -8.83 12.93 -0.75
N ILE A 235 -8.01 12.48 0.21
CA ILE A 235 -8.35 12.48 1.64
C ILE A 235 -8.21 13.89 2.22
N PRO A 236 -9.27 14.45 2.85
CA PRO A 236 -9.19 15.75 3.51
C PRO A 236 -8.22 15.76 4.70
N THR A 237 -7.59 16.91 4.96
CA THR A 237 -6.59 17.08 6.02
C THR A 237 -7.18 17.53 7.34
N THR A 238 -8.33 18.22 7.27
CA THR A 238 -9.21 18.64 8.37
C THR A 238 -10.43 17.72 8.41
N GLY A 239 -10.60 16.94 9.47
CA GLY A 239 -11.73 16.00 9.61
C GLY A 239 -11.44 14.69 10.37
N VAL A 240 -10.27 14.55 11.00
CA VAL A 240 -9.98 13.42 11.90
C VAL A 240 -9.70 13.96 13.30
N ALA A 241 -10.66 14.73 13.83
CA ALA A 241 -10.63 15.23 15.19
C ALA A 241 -11.45 14.28 16.07
N GLN A 242 -10.75 13.65 17.02
CA GLN A 242 -11.19 13.12 18.32
C GLN A 242 -12.66 12.68 18.47
N ASP A 243 -12.95 11.42 18.18
CA ASP A 243 -13.94 10.67 18.98
C ASP A 243 -13.18 9.96 20.10
N GLY A 244 -13.10 10.60 21.26
CA GLY A 244 -12.38 10.03 22.39
C GLY A 244 -12.10 10.99 23.53
N ASP A 245 -13.03 11.86 23.89
CA ASP A 245 -13.02 12.47 25.22
C ASP A 245 -14.42 12.95 25.63
N SER A 246 -15.28 12.00 26.01
CA SER A 246 -16.51 12.30 26.73
C SER A 246 -17.01 11.05 27.45
N GLN A 247 -16.25 10.61 28.46
CA GLN A 247 -16.75 9.80 29.60
C GLN A 247 -15.60 9.54 30.57
N ARG A 248 -15.31 10.52 31.42
CA ARG A 248 -14.73 10.37 32.76
C ARG A 248 -14.84 11.75 33.40
N ASP A 249 -15.97 11.97 34.05
CA ASP A 249 -16.13 12.78 35.26
C ASP A 249 -17.61 12.75 35.65
N SER A 250 -17.95 11.80 36.52
CA SER A 250 -19.13 11.76 37.37
C SER A 250 -18.80 10.89 38.58
#